data_AF-A0A6N2SFK2-F1
#
_entry.id   AF-A0A6N2SFK2-F1
#
_cell.length_a   1.000
_cell.length_b   1.000
_cell.length_c   1.000
_cell.angle_alpha   90.00
_cell.angle_beta   90.00
_cell.angle_gamma   90.00
#
_symmetry.space_group_name_H-M   'P 1'
#
loop_
_entity.id
_entity.type
_entity.pdbx_description
1 polymer ?
#
loop_
_entity_poly.entity_id
_entity_poly.type
_entity_poly.pdbx_seq_one_letter_code
_entity_poly.pdbx_strand_id
1 'polypeptide(L)'
;MLKQTESGRRKVIENRNIRKLNEVLAGVELTKSEEKTLIWIAGYEADSVDNLLSVIEKAARVRADNMHCMKCCSGRNAIQFNEGFNSEKTD
;
A
#
# COMPACT_ATOMS: atom_id res chain seq x y z
N MET A 1 20.38 -12.93 -28.60
CA MET A 1 20.03 -12.60 -27.20
C MET A 1 19.10 -11.39 -27.20
N LEU A 2 17.82 -11.59 -26.92
CA LEU A 2 16.85 -10.50 -26.88
C LEU A 2 17.15 -9.66 -25.63
N LYS A 3 17.73 -8.48 -25.81
CA LYS A 3 17.80 -7.45 -24.77
C LYS A 3 16.37 -7.11 -24.41
N GLN A 4 15.84 -7.68 -23.33
CA GLN A 4 14.56 -7.28 -22.77
C GLN A 4 14.67 -5.79 -22.47
N THR A 5 14.02 -4.99 -23.31
CA THR A 5 13.98 -3.54 -23.13
C THR A 5 13.38 -3.26 -21.77
N GLU A 6 13.93 -2.30 -21.04
CA GLU A 6 13.50 -2.00 -19.66
C GLU A 6 12.01 -1.62 -19.60
N SER A 7 11.46 -1.18 -20.73
CA SER A 7 10.03 -1.01 -21.00
C SER A 7 9.21 -2.29 -20.78
N GLY A 8 9.68 -3.44 -21.28
CA GLY A 8 9.00 -4.72 -21.12
C GLY A 8 9.03 -5.21 -19.67
N ARG A 9 10.16 -5.04 -18.97
CA ARG A 9 10.28 -5.38 -17.55
C ARG A 9 9.38 -4.53 -16.66
N ARG A 10 9.30 -3.21 -16.90
CA ARG A 10 8.41 -2.31 -16.16
C ARG A 10 6.94 -2.68 -16.31
N LYS A 11 6.47 -2.97 -17.54
CA LYS A 11 5.08 -3.40 -17.75
C LYS A 11 4.70 -4.68 -17.02
N VAL A 12 5.64 -5.62 -16.87
CA VAL A 12 5.40 -6.86 -16.12
C VAL A 12 5.22 -6.59 -14.63
N ILE A 13 6.02 -5.68 -14.07
CA ILE A 13 5.93 -5.26 -12.66
C ILE A 13 4.64 -4.49 -12.41
N GLU A 14 4.31 -3.53 -13.27
CA GLU A 14 3.09 -2.73 -13.20
C GLU A 14 1.84 -3.61 -13.22
N ASN A 15 1.73 -4.55 -14.17
CA ASN A 15 0.61 -5.48 -14.23
C ASN A 15 0.49 -6.37 -12.99
N ARG A 16 1.62 -6.78 -12.40
CA ARG A 16 1.63 -7.55 -11.15
C ARG A 16 1.12 -6.71 -9.99
N ASN A 17 1.54 -5.44 -9.91
CA ASN A 17 1.12 -4.51 -8.87
C ASN A 17 -0.37 -4.19 -8.97
N ILE A 18 -0.88 -3.93 -10.18
CA ILE A 18 -2.32 -3.72 -10.42
C ILE A 18 -3.14 -4.91 -9.91
N ARG A 19 -2.70 -6.14 -10.20
CA ARG A 19 -3.40 -7.34 -9.72
C ARG A 19 -3.45 -7.42 -8.20
N LYS A 20 -2.32 -7.17 -7.53
CA LYS A 20 -2.25 -7.13 -6.06
C LYS A 20 -3.16 -6.06 -5.46
N LEU A 21 -3.13 -4.84 -6.01
CA LEU A 21 -3.98 -3.73 -5.56
C LEU A 21 -5.47 -4.12 -5.66
N ASN A 22 -5.87 -4.75 -6.76
CA ASN A 22 -7.24 -5.23 -6.94
C ASN A 22 -7.62 -6.35 -5.96
N GLU A 23 -6.68 -7.24 -5.61
CA GLU A 23 -6.92 -8.31 -4.63
C GLU A 23 -7.14 -7.74 -3.22
N VAL A 24 -6.33 -6.78 -2.77
CA VAL A 24 -6.43 -6.20 -1.41
C VAL A 24 -7.63 -5.24 -1.28
N LEU A 25 -7.92 -4.47 -2.33
CA LEU A 25 -9.01 -3.49 -2.33
C LEU A 25 -10.33 -4.07 -2.87
N ALA A 26 -10.39 -5.39 -3.06
CA ALA A 26 -11.61 -6.07 -3.49
C ALA A 26 -12.78 -5.76 -2.53
N GLY A 27 -13.85 -5.18 -3.05
CA GLY A 27 -15.05 -4.82 -2.28
C GLY A 27 -15.00 -3.45 -1.59
N VAL A 28 -13.97 -2.64 -1.83
CA VAL A 28 -13.94 -1.23 -1.43
C VAL A 28 -14.54 -0.38 -2.55
N GLU A 29 -15.54 0.45 -2.23
CA GLU A 29 -16.06 1.45 -3.18
C GLU A 29 -15.04 2.59 -3.32
N LEU A 30 -14.32 2.60 -4.45
CA LEU A 30 -13.34 3.63 -4.77
C LEU A 30 -13.97 4.72 -5.64
N THR A 31 -13.59 5.96 -5.38
CA THR A 31 -13.88 7.08 -6.28
C THR A 31 -12.97 7.03 -7.50
N LYS A 32 -13.41 7.63 -8.62
CA LYS A 32 -12.60 7.72 -9.85
C LYS A 32 -11.23 8.39 -9.64
N SER A 33 -11.12 9.28 -8.65
CA SER A 33 -9.85 9.89 -8.25
C SER A 33 -8.93 8.88 -7.57
N GLU A 34 -9.46 8.07 -6.65
CA GLU A 34 -8.68 7.06 -5.92
C GLU A 34 -8.20 5.95 -6.84
N GLU A 35 -9.04 5.47 -7.76
CA GLU A 35 -8.64 4.49 -8.79
C GLU A 35 -7.46 5.00 -9.62
N LYS A 36 -7.50 6.26 -10.06
CA LYS A 36 -6.40 6.88 -10.82
C LYS A 36 -5.12 6.98 -9.98
N THR A 37 -5.25 7.33 -8.71
CA THR A 37 -4.12 7.39 -7.79
C THR A 37 -3.51 6.00 -7.56
N LEU A 38 -4.33 4.95 -7.45
CA LEU A 38 -3.85 3.57 -7.28
C LEU A 38 -3.18 3.02 -8.54
N ILE A 39 -3.74 3.31 -9.73
CA ILE A 39 -3.10 2.99 -11.01
C ILE A 39 -1.74 3.68 -11.12
N TRP A 40 -1.66 4.96 -10.70
CA TRP A 40 -0.40 5.69 -10.67
C TRP A 40 0.62 5.06 -9.72
N ILE A 41 0.18 4.60 -8.53
CA ILE A 41 1.04 3.88 -7.58
C ILE A 41 1.51 2.54 -8.14
N ALA A 42 0.71 1.86 -8.96
CA ALA A 42 1.11 0.58 -9.55
C ALA A 42 2.35 0.67 -10.44
N GLY A 43 2.68 1.86 -10.95
CA GLY A 43 3.88 2.12 -11.75
C GLY A 43 5.20 2.16 -10.95
N TYR A 44 5.16 2.03 -9.62
CA TYR A 44 6.34 2.02 -8.77
C TYR A 44 6.97 0.62 -8.61
N GLU A 45 8.16 0.57 -8.02
CA GLU A 45 8.84 -0.65 -7.55
C GLU A 45 7.88 -1.53 -6.72
N ALA A 46 7.94 -2.85 -6.90
CA ALA A 46 7.03 -3.78 -6.23
C ALA A 46 7.06 -3.66 -4.70
N ASP A 47 8.25 -3.46 -4.11
CA ASP A 47 8.43 -3.33 -2.66
C ASP A 47 7.75 -2.06 -2.11
N SER A 48 7.75 -0.98 -2.89
CA SER A 48 7.09 0.28 -2.52
C SER A 48 5.57 0.11 -2.47
N VAL A 49 5.00 -0.63 -3.43
CA VAL A 49 3.57 -0.94 -3.46
C VAL A 49 3.18 -1.87 -2.32
N ASP A 50 3.99 -2.89 -2.03
CA ASP A 50 3.75 -3.83 -0.93
C ASP A 50 3.81 -3.13 0.44
N ASN A 51 4.76 -2.21 0.63
CA ASN A 51 4.85 -1.40 1.84
C ASN A 51 3.62 -0.50 2.02
N LEU A 52 3.14 0.15 0.95
CA LEU A 52 1.93 0.98 1.02
C LEU A 52 0.69 0.15 1.36
N LEU A 53 0.52 -1.01 0.73
CA LEU A 53 -0.57 -1.94 1.03
C LEU A 53 -0.56 -2.36 2.51
N SER A 54 0.62 -2.68 3.05
CA SER A 54 0.79 -3.01 4.47
C SER A 54 0.32 -1.87 5.39
N VAL A 55 0.60 -0.61 5.03
CA VAL A 55 0.14 0.56 5.78
C VAL A 55 -1.39 0.69 5.72
N ILE A 56 -2.00 0.50 4.55
CA ILE A 56 -3.46 0.57 4.37
C ILE A 56 -4.15 -0.50 5.22
N GLU A 57 -3.68 -1.75 5.18
CA GLU A 57 -4.24 -2.84 6.00
C GLU A 57 -4.12 -2.55 7.50
N LYS A 58 -2.96 -2.05 7.95
CA LYS A 58 -2.76 -1.67 9.36
C LYS A 58 -3.71 -0.55 9.76
N ALA A 59 -3.88 0.47 8.92
CA ALA A 59 -4.81 1.56 9.17
C ALA A 59 -6.27 1.07 9.23
N ALA A 60 -6.66 0.15 8.34
CA ALA A 60 -7.98 -0.47 8.34
C ALA A 60 -8.22 -1.28 9.63
N ARG A 61 -7.25 -2.07 10.08
CA ARG A 61 -7.31 -2.80 11.37
C ARG A 61 -7.50 -1.85 12.55
N VAL A 62 -6.69 -0.79 12.65
CA VAL A 62 -6.83 0.21 13.72
C VAL A 62 -8.20 0.88 13.70
N ARG A 63 -8.74 1.19 12.52
CA ARG A 63 -10.10 1.76 12.41
C ARG A 63 -11.18 0.76 12.87
N ALA A 64 -11.06 -0.51 12.53
CA ALA A 64 -11.97 -1.56 12.99
C ALA A 64 -11.87 -1.78 14.51
N ASP A 65 -10.65 -1.80 15.07
CA ASP A 65 -10.40 -1.93 16.50
C ASP A 65 -10.94 -0.73 17.28
N ASN A 66 -10.75 0.49 16.77
CA ASN A 66 -11.34 1.70 17.36
C ASN A 66 -12.87 1.65 17.36
N MET A 67 -13.49 1.07 16.33
CA MET A 67 -14.94 0.83 16.27
C MET A 67 -15.38 -0.24 17.28
N HIS A 68 -14.55 -1.27 17.50
CA HIS A 68 -14.80 -2.35 18.46
C HIS A 68 -14.60 -1.91 19.93
N CYS A 69 -13.75 -0.91 20.16
CA CYS A 69 -13.39 -0.37 21.47
C CYS A 69 -14.52 0.44 22.17
N MET A 70 -15.69 0.63 21.55
CA MET A 70 -16.89 1.11 22.29
C MET A 70 -17.50 0.05 23.23
N LYS A 71 -17.11 -1.24 23.15
CA LYS A 71 -17.70 -2.31 23.99
C LYS A 71 -16.80 -2.90 25.06
N CYS A 72 -15.49 -2.71 25.02
CA CYS A 72 -14.60 -3.15 26.10
C CYS A 72 -13.40 -2.19 26.22
N CYS A 73 -13.37 -1.39 27.29
CA CYS A 73 -12.13 -0.75 27.73
C CYS A 73 -11.09 -1.85 28.02
N SER A 74 -10.01 -1.92 27.22
CA SER A 74 -8.69 -2.44 27.62
C SER A 74 -7.68 -2.01 26.57
N GLY A 75 -6.90 -0.99 26.93
CA GLY A 75 -6.12 -0.20 26.00
C GLY A 75 -5.07 -0.95 25.19
N ARG A 76 -4.81 -0.40 24.01
CA ARG A 76 -3.46 -0.18 23.47
C ARG A 76 -3.52 1.08 22.62
N ASN A 77 -2.87 2.12 23.12
CA ASN A 77 -2.83 3.44 22.49
C ASN A 77 -1.87 3.46 21.30
N ALA A 78 -2.21 4.35 20.37
CA ALA A 78 -1.38 5.02 19.38
C ALA A 78 -0.79 4.18 18.24
N ILE A 79 -1.20 4.55 17.02
CA ILE A 79 -0.32 4.49 15.86
C ILE A 79 0.94 5.27 16.24
N GLN A 80 2.03 4.57 16.61
CA GLN A 80 3.35 5.17 16.52
C GLN A 80 3.61 5.35 15.03
N PHE A 81 3.41 6.58 14.54
CA PHE A 81 4.16 7.05 13.40
C PHE A 81 5.61 7.00 13.88
N ASN A 82 6.31 5.88 13.62
CA ASN A 82 7.69 5.77 14.02
C ASN A 82 8.41 6.94 13.37
N GLU A 83 8.89 7.86 14.21
CA GLU A 83 9.91 8.83 13.85
C GLU A 83 11.11 8.03 13.33
N GLY A 84 11.16 7.89 12.01
CA GLY A 84 12.03 6.96 11.33
C GLY A 84 12.07 7.23 9.83
N PHE A 85 11.89 8.50 9.45
CA PHE A 85 12.36 9.01 8.16
C PHE A 85 13.88 9.23 8.26
N ASN A 86 14.63 8.21 8.70
CA ASN A 86 16.09 8.30 8.79
C ASN A 86 16.66 8.08 7.39
N SER A 87 16.91 9.20 6.72
CA SER A 87 18.19 9.51 6.09
C SER A 87 19.13 8.31 5.82
N GLU A 88 18.91 7.59 4.73
CA GLU A 88 20.00 6.94 3.98
C GLU A 88 19.96 7.50 2.55
N LYS A 89 20.30 8.79 2.45
CA LYS A 89 21.16 9.24 1.35
C LYS A 89 22.58 9.00 1.83
N THR A 90 23.16 7.87 1.44
CA THR A 90 24.60 7.67 1.48
C THR A 90 25.02 7.31 0.07
N ASP A 91 25.63 8.32 -0.56
CA ASP A 91 26.48 8.37 -1.75
C ASP A 91 25.97 7.82 -3.11
#